data_AF-A0A1T4W7Q1-F1
#
_entry.id   AF-A0A1T4W7Q1-F1
#
_cell.length_a   1.000
_cell.length_b   1.000
_cell.length_c   1.000
_cell.angle_alpha   90.00
_cell.angle_beta   90.00
_cell.angle_gamma   90.00
#
_symmetry.space_group_name_H-M   'P 1'
#
loop_
_entity.id
_entity.type
_entity.pdbx_description
1 polymer ?
#
loop_
_entity_poly.entity_id
_entity_poly.type
_entity_poly.pdbx_seq_one_letter_code
_entity_poly.pdbx_strand_id
1 'polypeptide(L)' 'MTEEELKEKGYTRFLGTVHAVVYDYFQCATPRKARWYHKDGVYVCRGCSLGCETDDPEGFQAFLLS' A
#
# COMPACT_ATOMS: atom_id res chain seq x y z
N MET A 1 2.51 -6.69 -11.64
CA MET A 1 3.04 -6.99 -10.30
C MET A 1 1.96 -7.60 -9.43
N THR A 2 1.80 -8.91 -9.50
CA THR A 2 0.94 -9.74 -8.64
C THR A 2 1.46 -9.75 -7.19
N GLU A 3 0.70 -10.38 -6.30
CA GLU A 3 1.11 -10.57 -4.91
C GLU A 3 2.37 -11.47 -4.80
N GLU A 4 2.49 -12.45 -5.70
CA GLU A 4 3.67 -13.32 -5.83
C GLU A 4 4.91 -12.52 -6.29
N GLU A 5 4.79 -11.71 -7.34
CA GLU A 5 5.89 -10.87 -7.83
C GLU A 5 6.38 -9.88 -6.75
N LEU A 6 5.46 -9.34 -5.93
CA LEU A 6 5.79 -8.47 -4.81
C LEU A 6 6.60 -9.23 -3.75
N LYS A 7 6.16 -10.43 -3.38
CA LYS A 7 6.84 -11.27 -2.41
C LYS A 7 8.25 -11.66 -2.87
N GLU A 8 8.41 -12.05 -4.14
CA GLU A 8 9.73 -12.37 -4.73
C GLU A 8 10.67 -11.15 -4.72
N LYS A 9 10.14 -9.95 -4.89
CA LYS A 9 10.89 -8.70 -4.79
C LYS A 9 11.18 -8.25 -3.36
N GLY A 10 10.71 -8.98 -2.35
CA GLY A 10 10.94 -8.69 -0.93
C GLY A 10 9.96 -7.71 -0.30
N TYR A 11 8.82 -7.45 -0.95
CA TYR A 11 7.76 -6.65 -0.33
C TYR A 11 7.01 -7.46 0.73
N THR A 12 6.71 -6.82 1.85
CA THR A 12 5.88 -7.36 2.92
C THR A 12 4.53 -6.68 2.94
N ARG A 13 3.49 -7.39 3.39
CA ARG A 13 2.15 -6.80 3.51
C ARG A 13 2.16 -5.73 4.59
N PHE A 14 1.67 -4.54 4.28
CA PHE A 14 1.52 -3.47 5.24
C PHE A 14 0.34 -3.77 6.18
N LEU A 15 0.65 -3.97 7.45
CA LEU A 15 -0.32 -4.23 8.51
C LEU A 15 -0.50 -2.96 9.34
N GLY A 16 -1.18 -1.98 8.76
CA GLY A 16 -1.43 -0.69 9.40
C GLY A 16 -2.71 -0.06 8.90
N THR A 17 -2.95 1.17 9.33
CA THR A 17 -4.03 2.01 8.81
C THR A 17 -3.48 2.91 7.71
N VAL A 18 -4.23 3.04 6.62
CA VAL A 18 -3.92 3.98 5.54
C VAL A 18 -5.02 5.03 5.50
N HIS A 19 -4.63 6.30 5.62
CA HIS A 19 -5.53 7.43 5.68
C HIS A 19 -6.29 7.62 4.36
N ALA A 20 -7.52 8.14 4.44
CA ALA A 20 -8.40 8.33 3.27
C ALA A 20 -7.73 9.15 2.14
N VAL A 21 -6.96 10.17 2.52
CA VAL A 21 -6.24 11.08 1.61
C VAL A 21 -5.32 10.34 0.62
N VAL A 22 -4.72 9.22 1.03
CA VAL A 22 -3.84 8.42 0.16
C VAL A 22 -4.66 7.82 -0.98
N TYR A 23 -5.87 7.33 -0.69
CA TYR A 23 -6.76 6.78 -1.70
C TYR A 23 -7.31 7.86 -2.63
N ASP A 24 -7.57 9.06 -2.11
CA ASP A 24 -8.03 10.20 -2.88
C ASP A 24 -6.94 10.69 -3.85
N TYR A 25 -5.68 10.77 -3.39
CA TYR A 25 -4.52 11.12 -4.20
C TYR A 25 -4.37 10.17 -5.40
N PHE A 26 -4.50 8.85 -5.15
CA PHE A 26 -4.41 7.84 -6.20
C PHE A 26 -5.73 7.61 -6.96
N GLN A 27 -6.77 8.40 -6.69
CA GLN A 27 -8.10 8.27 -7.30
C GLN A 27 -8.63 6.83 -7.26
N CYS A 28 -8.43 6.15 -6.13
CA CYS A 28 -8.77 4.74 -5.99
C CYS A 28 -10.29 4.55 -5.93
N ALA A 29 -10.87 3.98 -6.99
CA ALA A 29 -12.31 3.73 -7.08
C ALA A 29 -12.83 2.72 -6.03
N THR A 30 -11.96 1.84 -5.51
CA THR A 30 -12.34 0.81 -4.54
C THR A 30 -11.36 0.69 -3.37
N PRO A 31 -11.31 1.67 -2.45
CA PRO A 31 -10.37 1.67 -1.32
C PRO A 31 -10.50 0.43 -0.43
N ARG A 32 -11.72 -0.11 -0.27
CA ARG A 32 -11.97 -1.31 0.54
C ARG A 32 -11.34 -2.59 -0.02
N LYS A 33 -10.97 -2.60 -1.31
CA LYS A 33 -10.27 -3.72 -1.96
C LYS A 33 -8.77 -3.52 -2.01
N ALA A 34 -8.27 -2.35 -1.61
CA ALA A 34 -6.85 -2.04 -1.62
C ALA A 34 -6.11 -2.88 -0.58
N ARG A 35 -4.98 -3.45 -1.00
CA ARG A 35 -3.99 -4.12 -0.16
C ARG A 35 -2.66 -3.43 -0.38
N TRP A 36 -2.09 -2.91 0.70
CA TRP A 36 -0.80 -2.24 0.67
C TRP A 36 0.32 -3.20 1.05
N TYR A 37 1.44 -3.01 0.38
CA TYR A 37 2.70 -3.72 0.57
C TYR A 37 3.79 -2.67 0.76
N HIS A 38 4.85 -2.98 1.50
CA HIS A 38 5.97 -2.06 1.69
C HIS A 38 7.31 -2.77 1.60
N LYS A 39 8.33 -2.02 1.17
CA LYS A 39 9.75 -2.42 1.16
C LYS A 39 10.60 -1.16 1.14
N ASP A 40 11.59 -1.06 2.02
CA ASP A 40 12.59 0.03 2.03
C ASP A 40 11.98 1.45 1.96
N GLY A 41 10.86 1.68 2.65
CA GLY A 41 10.15 2.96 2.66
C GLY A 41 9.21 3.20 1.47
N VAL A 42 9.19 2.30 0.48
CA VAL A 42 8.27 2.34 -0.65
C VAL A 42 7.02 1.52 -0.35
N TYR A 43 5.85 2.05 -0.70
CA TYR A 43 4.53 1.45 -0.53
C TYR A 43 3.89 1.19 -1.89
N VAL A 44 3.36 -0.02 -2.08
CA VAL A 44 2.67 -0.43 -3.32
C VAL A 44 1.27 -0.94 -2.99
N CYS A 45 0.27 -0.46 -3.72
CA CYS A 45 -1.11 -0.89 -3.61
C CYS A 45 -1.48 -1.91 -4.69
N ARG A 46 -2.21 -2.95 -4.27
CA ARG A 46 -2.95 -3.87 -5.14
C ARG A 46 -4.44 -3.77 -4.84
N GLY A 47 -5.25 -3.45 -5.84
CA GLY A 47 -6.72 -3.37 -5.70
C GLY A 47 -7.34 -2.03 -6.11
N CYS A 48 -6.51 -1.01 -6.35
CA CYS A 48 -6.92 0.19 -7.08
C CYS A 48 -6.66 -0.01 -8.58
N SER A 49 -7.49 0.61 -9.44
CA SER A 49 -7.53 0.41 -10.89
C SER A 49 -6.21 0.69 -11.60
N LEU A 50 -5.38 1.60 -11.06
CA LEU A 50 -4.17 2.09 -11.72
C LEU A 50 -2.86 1.49 -11.19
N GLY A 51 -2.87 0.72 -10.10
CA GLY A 51 -1.65 0.38 -9.39
C GLY A 51 -1.03 1.64 -8.76
N CYS A 52 -0.95 1.66 -7.43
CA CYS A 52 -0.46 2.85 -6.72
C CYS A 52 0.91 2.53 -6.14
N GLU A 53 1.86 3.43 -6.28
CA GLU A 53 3.19 3.33 -5.68
C GLU A 53 3.58 4.71 -5.13
N THR A 54 4.11 4.75 -3.91
CA THR A 54 4.61 5.97 -3.26
C THR A 54 5.76 5.65 -2.32
N ASP A 55 6.75 6.52 -2.24
CA ASP A 55 7.80 6.55 -1.21
C ASP A 55 7.48 7.53 -0.08
N ASP A 56 6.37 8.26 -0.17
CA ASP A 56 5.86 9.12 0.89
C ASP A 56 5.13 8.30 1.96
N PRO A 57 5.62 8.29 3.22
CA PRO A 57 4.95 7.63 4.33
C PRO A 57 3.74 8.40 4.86
N GLU A 58 3.44 9.60 4.38
CA GLU A 58 2.31 10.40 4.84
C GLU A 58 0.98 9.64 4.66
N GLY A 59 0.20 9.57 5.74
CA GLY A 59 -1.04 8.81 5.78
C GLY A 59 -0.88 7.30 5.97
N PHE A 60 0.34 6.76 6.07
CA PHE A 60 0.60 5.37 6.45
C PHE A 60 0.94 5.27 7.93
N GLN A 61 0.06 4.64 8.71
CA GLN A 61 0.29 4.40 10.13
C GLN A 61 0.41 2.90 10.40
N ALA A 62 1.65 2.41 10.56
CA ALA A 62 1.88 1.02 10.91
C ALA A 62 1.29 0.70 12.30
N PHE A 63 0.74 -0.50 12.49
CA PHE A 63 0.48 -0.97 13.84
C PHE A 63 1.82 -1.19 14.54
N LEU A 64 2.00 -0.58 15.71
CA LEU A 64 3.07 -0.98 16.62
C LEU A 64 2.73 -2.40 17.11
N LEU A 65 3.29 -3.41 16.46
CA LEU A 65 3.33 -4.75 17.01
C LEU A 65 4.36 -4.72 18.14
N SER A 66 3.87 -4.49 19.36
CA SER A 66 4.63 -4.60 20.61
C SER A 66 5.09 -6.03 20.86
#